data_AF-A0A4V1S890-F1
#
_entry.id   AF-A0A4V1S890-F1
#
_cell.length_a   1.000
_cell.length_b   1.000
_cell.length_c   1.000
_cell.angle_alpha   90.00
_cell.angle_beta   90.00
_cell.angle_gamma   90.00
#
_symmetry.space_group_name_H-M   'P 1'
#
loop_
_entity.id
_entity.type
_entity.pdbx_description
1 polymer ?
#
loop_
_entity_poly.entity_id
_entity_poly.type
_entity_poly.pdbx_seq_one_letter_code
_entity_poly.pdbx_strand_id
1 'polypeptide(L)'
;MSSVAPSTTFGDESTARPDSESEEMGMDMGVQPLDALLEADGMDNHALVAAAAGTGLTHKVVQKARKGRQLTARAQRKVLAALNGA
;
A
#
# COMPACT_ATOMS: atom_id res chain seq x y z
N MET A 1 17.83 39.21 55.06
CA MET A 1 18.16 38.22 54.03
C MET A 1 16.93 37.35 53.81
N SER A 2 16.02 37.76 52.91
CA SER A 2 14.79 37.03 52.61
C SER A 2 14.53 37.16 51.11
N SER A 3 14.80 36.09 50.38
CA SER A 3 14.56 35.90 48.95
C SER A 3 14.75 34.39 48.74
N VAL A 4 13.91 33.63 48.05
CA VAL A 4 13.24 33.85 46.77
C VAL A 4 12.03 32.91 46.72
N ALA A 5 10.99 33.32 45.99
CA ALA A 5 9.74 32.59 45.76
C ALA A 5 9.92 31.27 44.96
N PRO A 6 8.97 30.32 45.05
CA PRO A 6 8.96 29.09 44.27
C PRO A 6 8.27 29.29 42.90
N SER A 7 8.34 28.24 42.08
CA SER A 7 7.61 27.99 40.83
C SER A 7 8.20 28.59 39.54
N THR A 8 9.00 27.76 38.88
CA THR A 8 8.92 27.67 37.42
C THR A 8 8.67 26.21 37.08
N THR A 9 7.39 25.88 36.98
CA THR A 9 6.91 24.71 36.25
C THR A 9 7.38 24.88 34.81
N PHE A 10 8.46 24.20 34.44
CA PHE A 10 8.86 24.12 33.04
C PHE A 10 7.90 23.15 32.37
N GLY A 11 7.07 23.71 31.50
CA GLY A 11 5.97 23.03 30.86
C GLY A 11 6.41 21.75 30.17
N ASP A 12 5.51 20.79 30.23
CA ASP A 12 5.37 19.65 29.36
C ASP A 12 5.44 20.12 27.89
N GLU A 13 6.65 20.26 27.34
CA GLU A 13 6.83 20.32 25.89
C GLU A 13 6.78 18.88 25.40
N SER A 14 5.55 18.34 25.37
CA SER A 14 5.15 17.25 24.52
C SER A 14 5.48 17.66 23.09
N THR A 15 6.73 17.43 22.70
CA THR A 15 7.16 17.55 21.32
C THR A 15 6.38 16.47 20.59
N ALA A 16 5.29 16.90 19.98
CA ALA A 16 4.50 16.12 19.06
C ALA A 16 5.48 15.38 18.16
N ARG A 17 5.46 14.05 18.26
CA ARG A 17 6.12 13.19 17.27
C ARG A 17 5.61 13.70 15.92
N PRO A 18 6.46 14.19 15.02
CA PRO A 18 5.99 14.50 13.69
C PRO A 18 5.47 13.18 13.16
N ASP A 19 4.16 13.12 12.96
CA ASP A 19 3.49 11.99 12.35
C ASP A 19 4.29 11.65 11.10
N SER A 20 4.62 10.37 10.99
CA SER A 20 5.32 9.79 9.87
C SER A 20 4.46 9.96 8.62
N GLU A 21 4.50 11.15 8.03
CA GLU A 21 4.06 11.42 6.66
C GLU A 21 5.07 10.68 5.78
N SER A 22 4.83 9.38 5.65
CA SER A 22 5.50 8.52 4.68
C SER A 22 5.13 9.08 3.33
N GLU A 23 5.98 9.97 2.84
CA GLU A 23 5.90 10.65 1.56
C GLU A 23 5.31 9.68 0.53
N GLU A 24 4.07 9.96 0.14
CA GLU A 24 3.39 9.33 -0.99
C GLU A 24 4.09 9.81 -2.28
N MET A 25 5.36 9.43 -2.43
CA MET A 25 6.10 9.61 -3.67
C MET A 25 5.29 8.91 -4.76
N GLY A 26 4.83 9.68 -5.74
CA GLY A 26 3.84 9.29 -6.75
C GLY A 26 4.14 7.95 -7.42
N MET A 27 3.57 6.88 -6.87
CA MET A 27 3.60 5.52 -7.40
C MET A 27 2.28 5.13 -8.07
N ASP A 28 1.31 6.05 -8.11
CA ASP A 28 0.02 5.84 -8.75
C ASP A 28 0.14 6.16 -10.24
N MET A 29 0.13 5.10 -11.04
CA MET A 29 0.22 5.14 -12.50
C MET A 29 -1.16 5.31 -13.16
N GLY A 30 -2.17 5.74 -12.39
CA GLY A 30 -3.58 5.72 -12.78
C GLY A 30 -4.13 4.31 -12.94
N VAL A 31 -5.42 4.19 -13.32
CA VAL A 31 -6.08 2.89 -13.52
C VAL A 31 -5.30 2.06 -14.54
N GLN A 32 -4.90 0.85 -14.16
CA GLN A 32 -4.11 0.01 -15.05
C GLN A 32 -5.02 -0.67 -16.07
N PRO A 33 -4.55 -0.89 -17.31
CA PRO A 33 -5.28 -1.68 -18.31
C PRO A 33 -5.65 -3.09 -17.83
N LEU A 34 -4.90 -3.61 -16.85
CA LEU A 34 -5.18 -4.88 -16.19
C LEU A 34 -6.57 -4.90 -15.54
N ASP A 35 -7.04 -3.78 -14.99
CA ASP A 35 -8.37 -3.70 -14.37
C ASP A 35 -9.46 -3.98 -15.41
N ALA A 36 -9.38 -3.33 -16.57
CA ALA A 36 -10.30 -3.53 -17.68
C ALA A 36 -10.21 -4.95 -18.26
N LEU A 37 -9.02 -5.54 -18.34
CA LEU A 37 -8.85 -6.93 -18.79
C LEU A 37 -9.52 -7.92 -17.84
N LEU A 38 -9.33 -7.75 -16.52
CA LEU A 38 -9.95 -8.62 -15.53
C LEU A 38 -11.46 -8.47 -15.48
N GLU A 39 -11.95 -7.25 -15.65
CA GLU A 39 -13.38 -6.98 -15.71
C GLU A 39 -14.02 -7.55 -17.00
N ALA A 40 -13.32 -7.48 -18.13
CA ALA A 40 -13.75 -8.11 -19.38
C ALA A 40 -13.81 -9.65 -19.30
N ASP A 41 -12.85 -10.27 -18.58
CA ASP A 41 -12.82 -11.71 -18.35
C ASP A 41 -13.76 -12.18 -17.22
N GLY A 42 -14.42 -11.24 -16.53
CA GLY A 42 -15.28 -11.54 -15.38
C GLY A 42 -14.52 -12.15 -14.19
N MET A 43 -13.20 -11.98 -14.14
CA MET A 43 -12.35 -12.54 -13.08
C MET A 43 -12.33 -11.64 -11.86
N ASP A 44 -12.83 -12.17 -10.74
CA ASP A 44 -12.68 -11.52 -9.45
C ASP A 44 -11.25 -11.69 -8.89
N ASN A 45 -10.89 -10.85 -7.92
CA ASN A 45 -9.60 -10.89 -7.22
C ASN A 45 -9.34 -12.26 -6.59
N HIS A 46 -10.39 -12.98 -6.20
CA HIS A 46 -10.27 -14.35 -5.69
C HIS A 46 -9.93 -15.35 -6.81
N ALA A 47 -10.57 -15.24 -7.97
CA ALA A 47 -10.31 -16.12 -9.11
C ALA A 47 -8.86 -16.00 -9.57
N LEU A 48 -8.35 -14.77 -9.67
CA LEU A 48 -6.95 -14.52 -10.04
C LEU A 48 -5.96 -15.10 -9.02
N VAL A 49 -6.24 -14.98 -7.71
CA VAL A 49 -5.39 -15.58 -6.67
C VAL A 49 -5.46 -17.10 -6.70
N ALA A 50 -6.63 -17.68 -7.01
CA ALA A 50 -6.79 -19.12 -7.18
C ALA A 50 -6.06 -19.65 -8.42
N ALA A 51 -6.12 -18.96 -9.55
CA ALA A 51 -5.33 -19.28 -10.75
C ALA A 51 -3.82 -19.16 -10.49
N ALA A 52 -3.42 -18.22 -9.64
CA ALA A 52 -2.04 -18.03 -9.20
C ALA A 52 -1.55 -19.05 -8.14
N ALA A 53 -2.32 -20.11 -7.85
CA ALA A 53 -2.05 -21.07 -6.77
C ALA A 53 -0.58 -21.52 -6.77
N GLY A 54 0.12 -21.23 -5.67
CA GLY A 54 1.54 -21.59 -5.48
C GLY A 54 2.55 -20.47 -5.74
N THR A 55 2.16 -19.36 -6.36
CA THR A 55 3.08 -18.22 -6.57
C THR A 55 3.13 -17.23 -5.40
N GLY A 56 2.28 -17.41 -4.37
CA GLY A 56 2.19 -16.50 -3.23
C GLY A 56 1.69 -15.11 -3.63
N LEU A 57 0.78 -15.05 -4.60
CA LEU A 57 0.04 -13.85 -4.94
C LEU A 57 -1.04 -13.61 -3.88
N THR A 58 -1.15 -12.39 -3.36
CA THR A 58 -2.16 -12.04 -2.34
C THR A 58 -3.16 -11.05 -2.88
N HIS A 59 -4.38 -11.03 -2.32
CA HIS A 59 -5.43 -10.10 -2.74
C HIS A 59 -4.97 -8.62 -2.69
N LYS A 60 -4.12 -8.26 -1.71
CA LYS A 60 -3.54 -6.91 -1.62
C LYS A 60 -2.66 -6.56 -2.82
N VAL A 61 -1.94 -7.54 -3.38
CA VAL A 61 -1.13 -7.32 -4.58
C VAL A 61 -2.03 -7.09 -5.79
N VAL A 62 -3.11 -7.85 -5.91
CA VAL A 62 -4.10 -7.69 -6.99
C VAL A 62 -4.81 -6.33 -6.90
N GLN A 63 -5.26 -5.94 -5.71
CA GLN A 63 -5.88 -4.63 -5.48
C GLN A 63 -4.93 -3.48 -5.82
N LYS A 64 -3.64 -3.60 -5.46
CA LYS A 64 -2.62 -2.63 -5.89
C LYS A 64 -2.44 -2.61 -7.41
N ALA A 65 -2.48 -3.77 -8.06
CA ALA A 65 -2.40 -3.88 -9.51
C ALA A 65 -3.56 -3.16 -10.20
N ARG A 66 -4.79 -3.34 -9.71
CA ARG A 66 -6.02 -2.75 -10.26
C ARG A 66 -6.07 -1.24 -10.06
N LYS A 67 -5.79 -0.78 -8.84
CA LYS A 67 -5.72 0.66 -8.50
C LYS A 67 -4.58 1.39 -9.23
N GLY A 68 -3.61 0.62 -9.74
CA GLY A 68 -2.48 1.09 -10.50
C GLY A 68 -1.33 1.65 -9.71
N ARG A 69 -1.15 1.09 -8.52
CA ARG A 69 0.05 1.32 -7.74
C ARG A 69 1.21 0.52 -8.31
N GLN A 70 2.38 1.13 -8.38
CA GLN A 70 3.57 0.50 -8.92
C GLN A 70 3.87 -0.83 -8.20
N LEU A 71 3.97 -1.90 -8.99
CA LEU A 71 4.29 -3.24 -8.52
C LEU A 71 5.75 -3.55 -8.81
N THR A 72 6.36 -4.36 -7.95
CA THR A 72 7.69 -4.89 -8.23
C THR A 72 7.62 -5.85 -9.43
N ALA A 73 8.70 -5.94 -10.21
CA ALA A 73 8.77 -6.83 -11.38
C ALA A 73 8.43 -8.29 -11.04
N ARG A 74 8.78 -8.78 -9.85
CA ARG A 74 8.39 -10.11 -9.38
C ARG A 74 6.88 -10.24 -9.23
N ALA A 75 6.20 -9.23 -8.66
CA ALA A 75 4.76 -9.25 -8.48
C ALA A 75 4.03 -9.17 -9.83
N GLN A 76 4.51 -8.34 -10.77
CA GLN A 76 3.97 -8.28 -12.13
C GLN A 76 4.05 -9.64 -12.84
N ARG A 77 5.18 -10.35 -12.75
CA ARG A 77 5.32 -11.69 -13.33
C ARG A 77 4.34 -12.70 -12.74
N LYS A 78 4.04 -12.62 -11.45
CA LYS A 78 3.03 -13.49 -10.80
C LYS A 78 1.64 -13.21 -11.33
N VAL A 79 1.28 -11.93 -11.46
CA VAL A 79 -0.01 -11.51 -12.03
C VAL A 79 -0.13 -11.97 -13.48
N LEU A 80 0.93 -11.80 -14.29
CA LEU A 80 0.97 -12.26 -15.68
C LEU A 80 0.84 -13.79 -15.77
N ALA A 81 1.57 -14.52 -14.94
CA ALA A 81 1.47 -15.99 -14.91
C ALA A 81 0.07 -16.46 -14.51
N ALA A 82 -0.59 -15.76 -13.58
CA ALA A 82 -1.97 -16.04 -13.18
C ALA A 82 -2.96 -15.79 -14.33
N LEU A 83 -2.81 -14.67 -15.05
CA LEU A 83 -3.66 -14.33 -16.18
C LEU A 83 -3.49 -15.31 -17.35
N ASN A 84 -2.26 -15.76 -17.63
CA ASN A 84 -1.99 -16.74 -18.68
C ASN A 84 -2.41 -18.18 -18.32
N GLY A 85 -2.62 -18.46 -17.03
CA GLY A 85 -2.98 -19.78 -16.53
C GLY A 85 -4.45 -19.93 -16.14
N ALA A 86 -5.21 -18.84 -16.18
CA ALA A 86 -6.66 -18.82 -15.99
C ALA A 86 -7.37 -19.13 -17.32
#